data_AF-A0A355RLL8-F1
#
_entry.id   AF-A0A355RLL8-F1
#
_cell.length_a   1.000
_cell.length_b   1.000
_cell.length_c   1.000
_cell.angle_alpha   90.00
_cell.angle_beta   90.00
_cell.angle_gamma   90.00
#
_symmetry.space_group_name_H-M   'P 1'
#
loop_
_entity.id
_entity.type
_entity.pdbx_description
1 polymer ?
#
loop_
_entity_poly.entity_id
_entity_poly.type
_entity_poly.pdbx_seq_one_letter_code
_entity_poly.pdbx_strand_id
1 'polypeptide(L)'
;MQHYFGKIIDSKAILDDDSLHRLLNVKRSLVNEKIEVVFNNETYLCNLSSVKPLQIDVLEKLNKSSENKTNLAIAFCLLKGDHNELIVLKGTELGVNSFYPVISKRVVAIPKKDDDNKLNRLKKIAKEGAEQCRRVSIPCVNSYINFKDILS
;
A
#
# COMPACT_ATOMS: atom_id res chain seq x y z
N MET A 1 3.91 -16.99 -3.54
CA MET A 1 3.68 -16.62 -2.14
C MET A 1 3.13 -15.21 -2.12
N GLN A 2 1.99 -15.00 -1.46
CA GLN A 2 1.28 -13.72 -1.43
C GLN A 2 1.91 -12.80 -0.37
N HIS A 3 1.73 -11.49 -0.49
CA HIS A 3 2.34 -10.49 0.38
C HIS A 3 1.31 -9.43 0.74
N TYR A 4 1.11 -9.19 2.03
CA TYR A 4 0.05 -8.32 2.54
C TYR A 4 0.56 -7.43 3.67
N PHE A 5 -0.02 -6.24 3.81
CA PHE A 5 0.13 -5.47 5.04
C PHE A 5 -0.95 -5.84 6.05
N GLY A 6 -0.57 -5.95 7.33
CA GLY A 6 -1.47 -6.31 8.41
C GLY A 6 -0.92 -5.94 9.79
N LYS A 7 -1.56 -6.49 10.83
CA LYS A 7 -1.09 -6.41 12.21
C LYS A 7 -0.70 -7.79 12.72
N ILE A 8 0.19 -7.84 13.70
CA ILE A 8 0.50 -9.06 14.45
C ILE A 8 0.13 -8.87 15.90
N ILE A 9 -0.70 -9.76 16.44
CA ILE A 9 -1.16 -9.78 17.82
C ILE A 9 -1.10 -11.23 18.29
N ASP A 10 -0.42 -11.50 19.41
CA ASP A 10 -0.33 -12.85 20.02
C ASP A 10 0.02 -13.97 19.02
N SER A 11 1.06 -13.75 18.21
CA SER A 11 1.51 -14.67 17.15
C SER A 11 0.47 -14.96 16.05
N LYS A 12 -0.53 -14.10 15.88
CA LYS A 12 -1.52 -14.16 14.81
C LYS A 12 -1.46 -12.92 13.93
N ALA A 13 -1.61 -13.13 12.63
CA ALA A 13 -1.74 -12.04 11.67
C ALA A 13 -3.20 -11.65 11.45
N ILE A 14 -3.46 -10.35 11.45
CA ILE A 14 -4.77 -9.74 11.21
C ILE A 14 -4.66 -8.87 9.96
N LEU A 15 -5.45 -9.19 8.94
CA LEU A 15 -5.55 -8.42 7.70
C LEU A 15 -6.82 -7.56 7.73
N ASP A 16 -6.83 -6.48 6.95
CA ASP A 16 -8.05 -5.69 6.73
C ASP A 16 -9.01 -6.37 5.74
N ASP A 17 -10.24 -5.88 5.68
CA ASP A 17 -11.32 -6.47 4.87
C ASP A 17 -10.95 -6.58 3.38
N ASP A 18 -10.27 -5.57 2.83
CA ASP A 18 -9.83 -5.55 1.43
C ASP A 18 -8.78 -6.67 1.17
N SER A 19 -7.78 -6.80 2.05
CA SER A 19 -6.78 -7.87 1.96
C SER A 19 -7.39 -9.26 2.18
N LEU A 20 -8.35 -9.39 3.10
CA LEU A 20 -9.08 -10.65 3.34
C LEU A 20 -9.93 -11.07 2.15
N HIS A 21 -10.67 -10.12 1.56
CA HIS A 21 -11.44 -10.39 0.35
C HIS A 21 -10.54 -10.88 -0.78
N ARG A 22 -9.36 -10.25 -0.94
CA ARG A 22 -8.36 -10.69 -1.92
C ARG A 22 -7.82 -12.08 -1.63
N LEU A 23 -7.51 -12.40 -0.38
CA LEU A 23 -6.98 -13.71 0.04
C LEU A 23 -8.00 -14.82 -0.19
N LEU A 24 -9.24 -14.64 0.27
CA LEU A 24 -10.24 -15.70 0.35
C LEU A 24 -11.14 -15.79 -0.89
N ASN A 25 -11.53 -14.66 -1.49
CA ASN A 25 -12.51 -14.65 -2.57
C ASN A 25 -11.86 -14.53 -3.95
N VAL A 26 -10.82 -13.71 -4.06
CA VAL A 26 -10.09 -13.51 -5.33
C VAL A 26 -9.05 -14.61 -5.54
N LYS A 27 -8.13 -14.79 -4.58
CA LYS A 27 -7.08 -15.81 -4.67
C LYS A 27 -7.55 -17.20 -4.25
N ARG A 28 -8.62 -17.29 -3.45
CA ARG A 28 -9.22 -18.56 -3.01
C ARG A 28 -8.19 -19.45 -2.32
N SER A 29 -7.40 -18.82 -1.45
CA SER A 29 -6.33 -19.51 -0.73
C SER A 29 -6.83 -20.67 0.11
N LEU A 30 -6.02 -21.72 0.15
CA LEU A 30 -6.35 -22.96 0.85
C LEU A 30 -5.77 -22.97 2.26
N VAL A 31 -6.38 -23.78 3.13
CA VAL A 31 -5.80 -24.07 4.45
C VAL A 31 -4.41 -24.67 4.26
N ASN A 32 -3.47 -24.25 5.12
CA ASN A 32 -2.04 -24.54 5.07
C ASN A 32 -1.25 -23.81 3.95
N GLU A 33 -1.87 -22.86 3.23
CA GLU A 33 -1.14 -21.98 2.33
C GLU A 33 -0.32 -20.94 3.11
N LYS A 34 0.93 -20.74 2.69
CA LYS A 34 1.84 -19.76 3.28
C LYS A 34 1.67 -18.38 2.62
N ILE A 35 1.63 -17.35 3.45
CA ILE A 35 1.60 -15.95 3.03
C ILE A 35 2.68 -15.14 3.76
N GLU A 36 3.07 -14.02 3.18
CA GLU A 36 3.91 -13.02 3.84
C GLU A 36 3.00 -11.91 4.38
N VAL A 37 3.19 -11.55 5.65
CA VAL A 37 2.52 -10.40 6.27
C VAL A 37 3.55 -9.43 6.77
N VAL A 38 3.41 -8.17 6.36
CA VAL A 38 4.26 -7.07 6.81
C VAL A 38 3.60 -6.35 7.97
N PHE A 39 4.37 -6.18 9.04
CA PHE A 39 4.01 -5.41 10.21
C PHE A 39 5.25 -4.70 10.78
N ASN A 40 5.14 -3.41 11.09
CA ASN A 40 6.25 -2.58 11.60
C ASN A 40 7.54 -2.67 10.76
N ASN A 41 7.43 -2.61 9.43
CA ASN A 41 8.53 -2.74 8.47
C ASN A 41 9.27 -4.09 8.50
N GLU A 42 8.68 -5.10 9.13
CA GLU A 42 9.22 -6.46 9.18
C GLU A 42 8.29 -7.41 8.44
N THR A 43 8.86 -8.40 7.75
CA THR A 43 8.10 -9.42 7.04
C THR A 43 8.03 -10.68 7.89
N TYR A 44 6.84 -11.25 8.01
CA TYR A 44 6.59 -12.49 8.73
C TYR A 44 6.03 -13.53 7.77
N LEU A 45 6.52 -14.75 7.89
CA LEU A 45 5.93 -15.90 7.22
C LEU A 45 4.76 -16.39 8.07
N CYS A 46 3.58 -16.45 7.48
CA CYS A 46 2.37 -16.88 8.15
C CYS A 46 1.73 -18.07 7.43
N ASN A 47 0.96 -18.84 8.18
CA ASN A 47 0.17 -19.97 7.70
C ASN A 47 -1.32 -19.67 7.84
N LEU A 48 -2.09 -19.82 6.76
CA LEU A 48 -3.55 -19.79 6.84
C LEU A 48 -4.04 -21.12 7.46
N SER A 49 -4.18 -21.18 8.77
CA SER A 49 -4.49 -22.42 9.51
C SER A 49 -5.99 -22.76 9.51
N SER A 50 -6.86 -21.78 9.35
CA SER A 50 -8.29 -21.99 9.18
C SER A 50 -8.95 -20.84 8.41
N VAL A 51 -9.99 -21.14 7.64
CA VAL A 51 -10.82 -20.15 6.95
C VAL A 51 -12.14 -19.87 7.67
N LYS A 52 -12.57 -20.76 8.58
CA LYS A 52 -13.81 -20.65 9.38
C LYS A 52 -13.66 -21.40 10.72
N PRO A 53 -13.43 -20.70 11.85
CA PRO A 53 -13.12 -19.26 11.94
C PRO A 53 -11.79 -18.93 11.24
N LEU A 54 -11.66 -17.73 10.68
CA LEU A 54 -10.41 -17.32 10.04
C LEU A 54 -9.27 -17.27 11.06
N GLN A 55 -8.18 -17.98 10.77
CA GLN A 55 -6.96 -17.99 11.58
C GLN A 55 -5.72 -17.97 10.67
N ILE A 56 -4.81 -17.05 10.96
CA ILE A 56 -3.55 -16.86 10.26
C ILE A 56 -2.45 -16.83 11.31
N ASP A 57 -1.69 -17.91 11.43
CA ASP A 57 -0.66 -18.07 12.47
C ASP A 57 0.70 -17.62 11.96
N VAL A 58 1.45 -16.89 12.78
CA VAL A 58 2.83 -16.51 12.50
C VAL A 58 3.74 -17.72 12.70
N LEU A 59 4.50 -18.09 11.67
CA LEU A 59 5.48 -19.16 11.74
C LEU A 59 6.85 -18.63 12.17
N GLU A 60 7.34 -17.63 11.46
CA GLU A 60 8.66 -17.03 11.71
C GLU A 60 8.74 -15.62 11.15
N LYS A 61 9.70 -14.85 11.66
CA LYS A 61 10.10 -13.57 11.09
C LYS A 61 11.13 -13.80 9.99
N LEU A 62 10.93 -13.18 8.83
CA LEU A 62 11.87 -13.25 7.70
C LEU A 62 12.88 -12.11 7.77
N ASN A 63 14.17 -12.43 7.71
CA ASN A 63 15.26 -11.45 7.61
C ASN A 63 15.42 -10.95 6.17
N LYS A 64 14.37 -10.33 5.63
CA LYS A 64 14.38 -9.68 4.32
C LYS A 64 13.95 -8.23 4.49
N SER A 65 14.90 -7.32 4.39
CA SER A 65 14.62 -5.89 4.26
C SER A 65 14.73 -5.51 2.79
N SER A 66 13.59 -5.14 2.19
CA SER A 66 13.53 -4.53 0.86
C SER A 66 13.12 -3.08 1.04
N GLU A 67 13.99 -2.31 1.67
CA GLU A 67 13.80 -0.86 1.79
C GLU A 67 14.93 -0.16 1.04
N ASN A 68 14.55 0.79 0.20
CA ASN A 68 15.53 1.60 -0.50
C ASN A 68 16.25 2.48 0.50
N LYS A 69 17.59 2.50 0.43
CA LYS A 69 18.42 3.37 1.27
C LYS A 69 18.21 4.86 0.97
N THR A 70 17.63 5.17 -0.19
CA THR A 70 17.36 6.53 -0.63
C THR A 70 15.90 6.89 -0.36
N ASN A 71 15.68 7.99 0.35
CA ASN A 71 14.35 8.55 0.55
C ASN A 71 13.95 9.40 -0.68
N LEU A 72 13.08 8.86 -1.53
CA LEU A 72 12.64 9.49 -2.76
C LEU A 72 11.19 10.01 -2.63
N ALA A 73 10.99 11.28 -2.94
CA ALA A 73 9.67 11.90 -3.02
C ALA A 73 9.34 12.32 -4.45
N ILE A 74 8.08 12.13 -4.87
CA ILE A 74 7.55 12.64 -6.14
C ILE A 74 6.45 13.65 -5.86
N ALA A 75 6.65 14.88 -6.32
CA ALA A 75 5.58 15.85 -6.48
C ALA A 75 5.07 15.79 -7.93
N PHE A 76 3.77 15.61 -8.13
CA PHE A 76 3.18 15.54 -9.47
C PHE A 76 1.91 16.38 -9.56
N CYS A 77 1.74 17.10 -10.67
CA CYS A 77 0.48 17.82 -10.91
C CYS A 77 -0.64 16.84 -11.22
N LEU A 78 -1.83 17.07 -10.66
CA LEU A 78 -2.99 16.22 -10.91
C LEU A 78 -3.35 16.16 -12.40
N LEU A 79 -3.43 14.95 -12.92
CA LEU A 79 -3.80 14.66 -14.30
C LEU A 79 -5.31 14.44 -14.42
N LYS A 80 -5.85 14.66 -15.63
CA LYS A 80 -7.23 14.29 -15.97
C LYS A 80 -7.32 12.77 -16.18
N GLY A 81 -8.43 12.17 -15.77
CA GLY A 81 -8.63 10.72 -15.87
C GLY A 81 -7.77 9.93 -14.88
N ASP A 82 -7.51 8.66 -15.19
CA ASP A 82 -6.95 7.69 -14.23
C ASP A 82 -5.40 7.63 -14.24
N HIS A 83 -4.73 8.59 -14.88
CA HIS A 83 -3.27 8.59 -15.00
C HIS A 83 -2.54 8.81 -13.66
N ASN A 84 -3.19 9.41 -12.66
CA ASN A 84 -2.61 9.61 -11.33
C ASN A 84 -2.31 8.27 -10.64
N GLU A 85 -3.15 7.27 -10.89
CA GLU A 85 -3.02 5.91 -10.35
C GLU A 85 -1.76 5.23 -10.87
N LEU A 86 -1.47 5.41 -12.15
CA LEU A 86 -0.28 4.87 -12.79
C LEU A 86 0.99 5.47 -12.17
N ILE A 87 1.01 6.78 -11.91
CA ILE A 87 2.14 7.45 -11.23
C ILE A 87 2.37 6.83 -9.85
N VAL A 88 1.31 6.66 -9.07
CA VAL A 88 1.42 6.12 -7.71
C VAL A 88 1.84 4.65 -7.74
N LEU A 89 1.24 3.83 -8.60
CA LEU A 89 1.58 2.42 -8.75
C LEU A 89 3.04 2.24 -9.18
N LYS A 90 3.44 2.88 -10.29
CA LYS A 90 4.80 2.74 -10.84
C LYS A 90 5.85 3.42 -10.00
N GLY A 91 5.55 4.57 -9.40
CA GLY A 91 6.45 5.17 -8.42
C GLY A 91 6.67 4.26 -7.21
N THR A 92 5.62 3.58 -6.74
CA THR A 92 5.73 2.63 -5.61
C THR A 92 6.63 1.45 -5.97
N GLU A 93 6.44 0.86 -7.15
CA GLU A 93 7.29 -0.22 -7.69
C GLU A 93 8.76 0.23 -7.85
N LEU A 94 8.98 1.47 -8.27
CA LEU A 94 10.32 2.06 -8.47
C LEU A 94 10.97 2.58 -7.18
N GLY A 95 10.30 2.46 -6.04
CA GLY A 95 10.91 2.76 -4.74
C GLY A 95 10.62 4.12 -4.14
N VAL A 96 9.68 4.88 -4.67
CA VAL A 96 9.24 6.18 -4.11
C VAL A 96 8.69 5.98 -2.69
N ASN A 97 9.08 6.82 -1.75
CA ASN A 97 8.64 6.77 -0.35
C ASN A 97 7.45 7.70 -0.10
N SER A 98 7.31 8.78 -0.88
CA SER A 98 6.25 9.76 -0.67
C SER A 98 5.78 10.40 -1.97
N PHE A 99 4.47 10.59 -2.06
CA PHE A 99 3.80 11.26 -3.16
C PHE A 99 3.15 12.55 -2.66
N TYR A 100 3.34 13.62 -3.41
CA TYR A 100 2.76 14.94 -3.17
C TYR A 100 1.90 15.31 -4.39
N PRO A 101 0.59 15.09 -4.34
CA PRO A 101 -0.31 15.48 -5.43
C PRO A 101 -0.49 17.01 -5.42
N VAL A 102 -0.15 17.66 -6.53
CA VAL A 102 -0.03 19.12 -6.65
C VAL A 102 -1.17 19.72 -7.46
N ILE A 103 -1.74 20.80 -6.94
CA ILE A 103 -2.66 21.69 -7.67
C ILE A 103 -1.87 22.88 -8.19
N SER A 104 -1.73 22.98 -9.51
CA SER A 104 -1.07 24.10 -10.20
C SER A 104 -2.05 24.85 -11.11
N LYS A 105 -1.63 26.00 -11.64
CA LYS A 105 -2.48 26.88 -12.49
C LYS A 105 -3.12 26.17 -13.70
N ARG A 106 -2.51 25.09 -14.20
CA ARG A 106 -2.97 24.34 -15.38
C ARG A 106 -3.74 23.07 -15.04
N VAL A 107 -3.89 22.73 -13.76
CA VAL A 107 -4.69 21.57 -13.33
C VAL A 107 -6.16 21.89 -13.55
N VAL A 108 -6.79 21.14 -14.45
CA VAL A 108 -8.21 21.30 -14.79
C VAL A 108 -9.14 20.45 -13.91
N ALA A 109 -8.62 19.37 -13.35
CA ALA A 109 -9.35 18.44 -12.49
C ALA A 109 -9.07 18.75 -11.01
N ILE A 110 -9.49 19.94 -10.56
CA ILE A 110 -9.29 20.35 -9.17
C ILE A 110 -10.25 19.52 -8.29
N PRO A 111 -9.74 18.71 -7.36
CA PRO A 111 -10.58 18.00 -6.40
C PRO A 111 -11.32 19.04 -5.55
N LYS A 112 -12.59 18.76 -5.22
CA LYS A 112 -13.28 19.57 -4.23
C LYS A 112 -12.52 19.48 -2.91
N LYS A 113 -12.65 20.49 -2.06
CA LYS A 113 -11.89 20.63 -0.79
C LYS A 113 -11.96 19.38 0.10
N ASP A 114 -13.02 18.56 -0.07
CA ASP A 114 -13.31 17.33 0.68
C ASP A 114 -13.33 16.06 -0.22
N ASP A 115 -12.66 16.05 -1.38
CA ASP A 115 -12.62 14.87 -2.27
C ASP A 115 -11.64 13.80 -1.74
N ASP A 116 -11.86 13.37 -0.50
CA ASP A 116 -11.12 12.32 0.18
C ASP A 116 -11.17 11.00 -0.58
N ASN A 117 -12.20 10.78 -1.40
CA ASN A 117 -12.39 9.54 -2.16
C ASN A 117 -11.26 9.31 -3.16
N LYS A 118 -10.87 10.33 -3.94
CA LYS A 118 -9.76 10.20 -4.90
C LYS A 118 -8.43 9.99 -4.18
N LEU A 119 -8.19 10.72 -3.10
CA LEU A 119 -6.96 10.59 -2.32
C LEU A 119 -6.87 9.20 -1.66
N ASN A 120 -7.98 8.72 -1.08
CA ASN A 120 -8.07 7.39 -0.48
C ASN A 120 -7.85 6.29 -1.52
N ARG A 121 -8.36 6.47 -2.74
CA ARG A 121 -8.07 5.56 -3.85
C ARG A 121 -6.57 5.51 -4.18
N LEU A 122 -5.87 6.65 -4.24
CA LEU A 122 -4.42 6.67 -4.44
C LEU A 122 -3.67 5.98 -3.29
N LYS A 123 -4.10 6.15 -2.04
CA LYS A 123 -3.53 5.42 -0.88
C LYS A 123 -3.71 3.91 -1.01
N LYS A 124 -4.88 3.44 -1.46
CA LYS A 124 -5.12 2.01 -1.75
C LYS A 124 -4.18 1.50 -2.84
N ILE A 125 -4.00 2.26 -3.92
CA ILE A 125 -3.09 1.90 -5.02
C ILE A 125 -1.63 1.85 -4.56
N ALA A 126 -1.21 2.77 -3.69
CA ALA A 126 0.12 2.70 -3.08
C ALA A 126 0.31 1.44 -2.23
N LYS A 127 -0.70 1.06 -1.43
CA LYS A 127 -0.69 -0.21 -0.67
C LYS A 127 -0.61 -1.42 -1.60
N GLU A 128 -1.45 -1.48 -2.62
CA GLU A 128 -1.47 -2.57 -3.59
C GLU A 128 -0.14 -2.71 -4.35
N GLY A 129 0.42 -1.57 -4.80
CA GLY A 129 1.73 -1.55 -5.44
C GLY A 129 2.82 -2.08 -4.50
N ALA A 130 2.82 -1.62 -3.25
CA ALA A 130 3.78 -2.07 -2.23
C ALA A 130 3.66 -3.57 -1.95
N GLU A 131 2.44 -4.11 -1.94
CA GLU A 131 2.21 -5.55 -1.79
C GLU A 131 2.72 -6.36 -2.99
N GLN A 132 2.47 -5.87 -4.21
CA GLN A 132 2.89 -6.53 -5.44
C GLN A 132 4.41 -6.56 -5.59
N CYS A 133 5.11 -5.48 -5.23
CA CYS A 133 6.56 -5.40 -5.27
C CYS A 133 7.25 -5.83 -3.97
N ARG A 134 6.49 -6.39 -3.01
CA ARG A 134 6.98 -6.92 -1.72
C ARG A 134 7.81 -5.93 -0.91
N ARG A 135 7.35 -4.67 -0.84
CA ARG A 135 7.94 -3.66 0.02
C ARG A 135 7.52 -3.89 1.46
N VAL A 136 8.41 -3.54 2.38
CA VAL A 136 8.11 -3.56 3.83
C VAL A 136 7.42 -2.28 4.32
N SER A 137 7.24 -1.29 3.43
CA SER A 137 6.66 0.02 3.74
C SER A 137 5.66 0.42 2.65
N ILE A 138 4.52 1.00 3.03
CA ILE A 138 3.60 1.63 2.07
C ILE A 138 4.05 3.09 1.86
N PRO A 139 4.21 3.57 0.62
CA PRO A 139 4.52 4.98 0.38
C PRO A 139 3.43 5.91 0.92
N CYS A 140 3.84 7.02 1.52
CA CYS A 140 2.91 8.03 1.98
C CYS A 140 2.30 8.77 0.78
N VAL A 141 0.97 8.84 0.68
CA VAL A 141 0.28 9.71 -0.27
C VAL A 141 -0.31 10.88 0.52
N ASN A 142 0.34 12.05 0.39
CA ASN A 142 0.00 13.26 1.12
C ASN A 142 -1.27 13.92 0.57
N SER A 143 -1.88 14.78 1.38
CA SER A 143 -2.97 15.65 0.95
C SER A 143 -2.57 16.53 -0.23
N TYR A 144 -3.58 17.00 -0.98
CA TYR A 144 -3.36 17.93 -2.07
C TYR A 144 -2.66 19.20 -1.56
N ILE A 145 -1.59 19.62 -2.26
CA ILE A 145 -0.82 20.83 -1.95
C ILE A 145 -0.89 21.80 -3.13
N ASN A 146 -1.03 23.10 -2.88
CA ASN A 146 -0.91 24.07 -3.96
C ASN A 146 0.54 24.18 -4.38
N PHE A 147 0.79 24.38 -5.67
CA PHE A 147 2.15 24.52 -6.20
C PHE A 147 2.99 25.58 -5.47
N LYS A 148 2.36 26.67 -5.02
CA LYS A 148 3.03 27.76 -4.29
C LYS A 148 3.57 27.32 -2.92
N ASP A 149 2.96 26.30 -2.31
CA ASP A 149 3.23 25.88 -0.94
C ASP A 149 4.26 24.74 -0.88
N ILE A 150 4.75 24.23 -2.02
CA ILE A 150 5.63 23.04 -2.09
C ILE A 150 7.01 23.27 -1.49
N LEU A 151 7.59 24.45 -1.71
CA LEU A 151 8.94 24.81 -1.29
C LEU A 151 8.94 25.80 -0.12
N SER A 152 7.77 26.02 0.48
CA SER A 152 7.58 26.94 1.60
C SER A 152 8.00 26.30 2.92
#